data_AF-A0A7C5U8S7-F1
#
_entry.id   AF-A0A7C5U8S7-F1
#
_cell.length_a   1.000
_cell.length_b   1.000
_cell.length_c   1.000
_cell.angle_alpha   90.00
_cell.angle_beta   90.00
_cell.angle_gamma   90.00
#
_symmetry.space_group_name_H-M   'P 1'
#
loop_
_entity.id
_entity.type
_entity.pdbx_description
1 polymer ?
#
loop_
_entity_poly.entity_id
_entity_poly.type
_entity_poly.pdbx_seq_one_letter_code
_entity_poly.pdbx_strand_id
1 'polypeptide(L)'
;MRWHIVTVAIIALMWLCVAYRHTEAQQNCIACHSKKELFIKLPDGSIHSLYVDQKRFASSVHGKFDCVDCHTNMRHKKRGVLPHATHEGALGVIQNEVEPFIRHAPKTLQQAIASCVDCHNEQFKAYARSTHARHLKSGGADAPLCTDCHGSHYILPNEDESSPACGRNIPYMCGACHANEALMKKHKLNPYTVTTYLNSFHGKKLRLGSKRSATCITCHSHHAIASPHEPSSPMHLTKRAKACASCHVGGGGKFALTFTHKPPSPKERPIVYWVDVVFELFVIVVLIPMFAYTLLDALVMCMLLCTGALCKELEGVEGHVRRWDVHQIIQHLLFMGSVMLLMLSGLPLKGSGGMLAPIIMRLLGGTDTAGLLHRVAGTLMLLAVAYHLLYLFIRFLLGYRRTEMLPSVKDFVDFYHMLLFLLRLRHEPPKMGRYNFIEKFLYWAAGWGIIMMGVTGIMLWKAPFVAEHLSPQLVEIAHVIHSHEAVLATFALLCFHVYFAHLRPDVFPMSMVWLTGKISLKEMKLRHALEYERHRCCKLDS
;
A
#
# COMPACT_ATOMS: atom_id res chain seq x y z
N MET A 1 -44.19 -11.19 -51.84
CA MET A 1 -43.14 -10.16 -51.71
C MET A 1 -43.63 -8.81 -51.16
N ARG A 2 -44.86 -8.34 -51.48
CA ARG A 2 -45.37 -7.04 -50.98
C ARG A 2 -45.70 -6.97 -49.48
N TRP A 3 -46.10 -8.08 -48.85
CA TRP A 3 -46.46 -8.09 -47.41
C TRP A 3 -45.25 -8.00 -46.48
N HIS A 4 -44.11 -8.60 -46.81
CA HIS A 4 -42.89 -8.54 -45.98
C HIS A 4 -42.27 -7.15 -45.91
N ILE A 5 -42.38 -6.34 -46.97
CA ILE A 5 -41.87 -4.97 -46.98
C ILE A 5 -42.68 -4.08 -46.01
N VAL A 6 -43.99 -4.29 -45.94
CA VAL A 6 -44.87 -3.56 -45.02
C VAL A 6 -44.62 -4.00 -43.58
N THR A 7 -44.43 -5.29 -43.30
CA THR A 7 -44.11 -5.76 -41.94
C THR A 7 -42.74 -5.27 -41.45
N VAL A 8 -41.73 -5.28 -42.33
CA VAL A 8 -40.39 -4.75 -42.01
C VAL A 8 -40.43 -3.23 -41.81
N ALA A 9 -41.21 -2.50 -42.62
CA ALA A 9 -41.40 -1.06 -42.44
C ALA A 9 -42.13 -0.71 -41.14
N ILE A 10 -43.16 -1.48 -40.75
CA ILE A 10 -43.89 -1.28 -39.50
C ILE A 10 -43.02 -1.63 -38.29
N ILE A 11 -42.22 -2.70 -38.35
CA ILE A 11 -41.27 -3.06 -37.28
C ILE A 11 -40.15 -2.03 -37.19
N ALA A 12 -39.65 -1.51 -38.32
CA ALA A 12 -38.67 -0.42 -38.35
C ALA A 12 -39.24 0.91 -37.83
N LEU A 13 -40.50 1.25 -38.14
CA LEU A 13 -41.20 2.41 -37.57
C LEU A 13 -41.48 2.23 -36.08
N MET A 14 -41.84 1.02 -35.64
CA MET A 14 -41.99 0.71 -34.21
C MET A 14 -40.64 0.80 -33.48
N TRP A 15 -39.54 0.35 -34.09
CA TRP A 15 -38.18 0.52 -33.56
C TRP A 15 -37.74 1.99 -33.52
N LEU A 16 -38.07 2.79 -34.55
CA LEU A 16 -37.83 4.24 -34.57
C LEU A 16 -38.66 4.99 -33.50
N CYS A 17 -39.91 4.56 -33.25
CA CYS A 17 -40.76 5.11 -32.19
C CYS A 17 -40.35 4.67 -30.77
N VAL A 18 -39.59 3.57 -30.62
CA VAL A 18 -39.03 3.12 -29.34
C VAL A 18 -37.66 3.77 -29.07
N ALA A 19 -36.89 4.11 -30.11
CA ALA A 19 -35.56 4.70 -29.98
C ALA A 19 -35.55 6.22 -29.71
N TYR A 20 -36.67 6.94 -29.90
CA TYR A 20 -36.76 8.38 -29.67
C TYR A 20 -37.93 8.73 -28.74
N ARG A 21 -37.77 8.45 -27.45
CA ARG A 21 -38.63 9.00 -26.39
C ARG A 21 -37.78 9.78 -25.39
N HIS A 22 -37.35 10.96 -25.79
CA HIS A 22 -37.21 12.05 -24.82
C HIS A 22 -38.45 12.92 -24.97
N THR A 23 -39.09 13.24 -23.85
CA THR A 23 -40.30 14.05 -23.87
C THR A 23 -39.99 15.47 -24.37
N GLU A 24 -40.99 16.15 -24.94
CA GLU A 24 -40.91 17.58 -25.30
C GLU A 24 -40.40 18.43 -24.12
N ALA A 25 -40.72 18.04 -22.88
CA ALA A 25 -40.26 18.68 -21.66
C ALA A 25 -38.72 18.63 -21.47
N GLN A 26 -38.08 17.49 -21.76
CA GLN A 26 -36.62 17.33 -21.67
C GLN A 26 -35.89 18.25 -22.66
N GLN A 27 -36.39 18.35 -23.89
CA GLN A 27 -35.79 19.18 -24.94
C GLN A 27 -35.85 20.66 -24.59
N ASN A 28 -36.94 21.11 -23.97
CA ASN A 28 -37.12 22.50 -23.53
C ASN A 28 -36.11 22.91 -22.44
N CYS A 29 -35.79 22.01 -21.50
CA CYS A 29 -34.78 22.29 -20.48
C CYS A 29 -33.37 22.38 -21.10
N ILE A 30 -32.98 21.39 -21.90
CA ILE A 30 -31.62 21.28 -22.43
C ILE A 30 -31.32 22.35 -23.48
N ALA A 31 -32.32 22.90 -24.18
CA ALA A 31 -32.15 24.02 -25.11
C ALA A 31 -31.39 25.23 -24.52
N CYS A 32 -31.55 25.47 -23.22
CA CYS A 32 -30.78 26.49 -22.49
C CYS A 32 -29.70 25.87 -21.61
N HIS A 33 -30.01 24.79 -20.88
CA HIS A 33 -29.10 24.20 -19.90
C HIS A 33 -27.91 23.45 -20.52
N SER A 34 -27.87 23.21 -21.84
CA SER A 34 -26.67 22.67 -22.51
C SER A 34 -25.59 23.72 -22.80
N LYS A 35 -25.82 25.01 -22.47
CA LYS A 35 -24.86 26.09 -22.74
C LYS A 35 -23.90 26.26 -21.58
N LYS A 36 -22.60 26.17 -21.84
CA LYS A 36 -21.55 26.26 -20.81
C LYS A 36 -21.46 27.65 -20.18
N GLU A 37 -21.91 28.67 -20.91
CA GLU A 37 -21.91 30.07 -20.49
C GLU A 37 -23.13 30.44 -19.64
N LEU A 38 -24.01 29.47 -19.33
CA LEU A 38 -25.19 29.75 -18.52
C LEU A 38 -24.83 29.75 -17.03
N PHE A 39 -24.89 30.93 -16.42
CA PHE A 39 -24.63 31.15 -15.00
C PHE A 39 -25.75 31.96 -14.35
N ILE A 40 -25.93 31.77 -13.05
CA ILE A 40 -26.79 32.60 -12.20
C ILE A 40 -25.96 33.17 -11.05
N LYS A 41 -26.26 34.41 -10.67
CA LYS A 41 -25.71 35.03 -9.45
C LYS A 41 -26.73 34.86 -8.33
N LEU A 42 -26.33 34.22 -7.24
CA LEU A 42 -27.16 34.01 -6.06
C LEU A 42 -27.19 35.27 -5.17
N PRO A 43 -28.17 35.38 -4.24
CA PRO A 43 -28.30 36.52 -3.34
C PRO A 43 -27.06 36.77 -2.44
N ASP A 44 -26.26 35.74 -2.18
CA ASP A 44 -25.00 35.82 -1.43
C ASP A 44 -23.81 36.30 -2.29
N GLY A 45 -24.05 36.61 -3.57
CA GLY A 45 -23.04 37.09 -4.51
C GLY A 45 -22.28 35.99 -5.25
N SER A 46 -22.47 34.72 -4.90
CA SER A 46 -21.80 33.59 -5.57
C SER A 46 -22.35 33.37 -6.99
N ILE A 47 -21.49 32.94 -7.91
CA ILE A 47 -21.84 32.64 -9.31
C ILE A 47 -21.91 31.12 -9.45
N HIS A 48 -23.06 30.61 -9.86
CA HIS A 48 -23.29 29.18 -10.07
C HIS A 48 -23.57 28.88 -11.53
N SER A 49 -22.93 27.84 -12.07
CA SER A 49 -23.24 27.34 -13.41
C SER A 49 -24.56 26.58 -13.41
N LEU A 50 -25.37 26.82 -14.43
CA LEU A 50 -26.59 26.09 -14.71
C LEU A 50 -26.40 25.07 -15.86
N TYR A 51 -25.16 24.87 -16.31
CA TYR A 51 -24.83 23.93 -17.37
C TYR A 51 -25.05 22.48 -16.94
N VAL A 52 -25.71 21.71 -17.81
CA VAL A 52 -25.90 20.27 -17.71
C VAL A 52 -25.36 19.62 -18.98
N ASP A 53 -24.39 18.72 -18.80
CA ASP A 53 -23.86 17.89 -19.86
C ASP A 53 -24.81 16.71 -20.10
N GLN A 54 -25.60 16.79 -21.17
CA GLN A 54 -26.60 15.78 -21.49
C GLN A 54 -26.00 14.39 -21.72
N LYS A 55 -24.81 14.31 -22.34
CA LYS A 55 -24.17 13.02 -22.60
C LYS A 55 -23.72 12.37 -21.30
N ARG A 56 -23.14 13.16 -20.40
CA ARG A 56 -22.74 12.70 -19.06
C ARG A 56 -23.92 12.37 -18.16
N PHE A 57 -25.02 13.11 -18.26
CA PHE A 57 -26.26 12.80 -17.55
C PHE A 57 -26.86 11.48 -18.06
N ALA A 58 -26.93 11.29 -19.38
CA ALA A 58 -27.43 10.07 -20.00
C ALA A 58 -26.63 8.82 -19.63
N SER A 59 -25.34 8.97 -19.30
CA SER A 59 -24.49 7.86 -18.81
C SER A 59 -24.62 7.59 -17.30
N SER A 60 -25.37 8.41 -16.55
CA SER A 60 -25.61 8.21 -15.13
C SER A 60 -26.61 7.07 -14.87
N VAL A 61 -26.69 6.59 -13.63
CA VAL A 61 -27.73 5.62 -13.21
C VAL A 61 -29.16 6.14 -13.39
N HIS A 62 -29.32 7.46 -13.49
CA HIS A 62 -30.58 8.17 -13.66
C HIS A 62 -30.78 8.69 -15.09
N GLY A 63 -29.89 8.37 -16.05
CA GLY A 63 -29.91 8.92 -17.40
C GLY A 63 -31.17 8.62 -18.23
N LYS A 64 -32.06 7.74 -17.73
CA LYS A 64 -33.36 7.42 -18.32
C LYS A 64 -34.50 8.33 -17.83
N PHE A 65 -34.29 9.10 -16.77
CA PHE A 65 -35.28 10.03 -16.24
C PHE A 65 -35.23 11.36 -17.00
N ASP A 66 -36.39 11.99 -17.15
CA ASP A 66 -36.49 13.36 -17.63
C ASP A 66 -36.22 14.34 -16.48
N CYS A 67 -35.79 15.57 -16.78
CA CYS A 67 -35.44 16.59 -15.79
C CYS A 67 -36.59 16.85 -14.82
N VAL A 68 -37.84 16.81 -15.30
CA VAL A 68 -39.05 17.06 -14.49
C VAL A 68 -39.42 15.92 -13.55
N ASP A 69 -38.82 14.73 -13.71
CA ASP A 69 -39.02 13.61 -12.80
C ASP A 69 -38.36 13.87 -11.44
N CYS A 70 -37.25 14.63 -11.42
CA CYS A 70 -36.61 15.11 -10.20
C CYS A 70 -36.91 16.59 -9.92
N HIS A 71 -36.99 17.44 -10.94
CA HIS A 71 -37.44 18.83 -10.80
C HIS A 71 -38.96 18.92 -10.84
N THR A 72 -39.62 18.22 -9.92
CA THR A 72 -41.09 18.09 -9.83
C THR A 72 -41.83 19.43 -9.81
N ASN A 73 -41.18 20.47 -9.30
CA ASN A 73 -41.69 21.83 -9.19
C ASN A 73 -41.67 22.63 -10.50
N MET A 74 -41.09 22.07 -11.56
CA MET A 74 -40.98 22.66 -12.90
C MET A 74 -42.01 22.08 -13.88
N ARG A 75 -42.91 21.19 -13.41
CA ARG A 75 -43.92 20.50 -14.23
C ARG A 75 -45.10 21.44 -14.53
N HIS A 76 -44.94 22.34 -15.49
CA HIS A 76 -46.02 23.23 -15.94
C HIS A 76 -47.02 22.51 -16.85
N LYS A 77 -48.32 22.72 -16.63
CA LYS A 77 -49.41 22.15 -17.45
C LYS A 77 -49.74 22.96 -18.72
N LYS A 78 -49.23 24.19 -18.86
CA LYS A 78 -49.50 25.06 -20.02
C LYS A 78 -48.41 24.90 -21.10
N ARG A 79 -48.81 24.53 -22.32
CA ARG A 79 -47.95 24.58 -23.51
C ARG A 79 -47.49 26.03 -23.77
N GLY A 80 -46.20 26.21 -24.08
CA GLY A 80 -45.63 27.52 -24.47
C GLY A 80 -45.04 28.37 -23.34
N VAL A 81 -45.07 27.91 -22.08
CA VAL A 81 -44.39 28.58 -20.96
C VAL A 81 -43.08 27.86 -20.65
N LEU A 82 -41.96 28.59 -20.59
CA LEU A 82 -40.67 28.04 -20.20
C LEU A 82 -40.79 27.42 -18.79
N PRO A 83 -40.28 26.19 -18.56
CA PRO A 83 -40.39 25.51 -17.28
C PRO A 83 -39.42 26.10 -16.26
N HIS A 84 -39.71 27.31 -15.78
CA HIS A 84 -39.01 27.97 -14.67
C HIS A 84 -39.90 27.99 -13.42
N ALA A 85 -39.29 28.00 -12.25
CA ALA A 85 -40.01 27.93 -10.99
C ALA A 85 -40.97 29.11 -10.87
N THR A 86 -42.26 28.82 -10.72
CA THR A 86 -43.18 29.74 -10.05
C THR A 86 -42.96 29.55 -8.55
N HIS A 87 -42.79 30.65 -7.82
CA HIS A 87 -42.31 30.67 -6.43
C HIS A 87 -43.26 30.04 -5.37
N GLU A 88 -44.24 29.22 -5.76
CA GLU A 88 -45.27 28.71 -4.85
C GLU A 88 -45.53 27.21 -5.01
N GLY A 89 -45.53 26.49 -3.88
CA GLY A 89 -46.39 25.31 -3.70
C GLY A 89 -45.80 23.95 -4.04
N ALA A 90 -44.52 23.73 -3.79
CA ALA A 90 -43.78 22.68 -4.49
C ALA A 90 -43.07 21.71 -3.48
N LEU A 91 -43.75 21.51 -2.36
CA LEU A 91 -43.22 20.98 -1.10
C LEU A 91 -44.30 20.17 -0.36
N GLY A 92 -45.04 19.35 -1.10
CA GLY A 92 -46.15 18.58 -0.56
C GLY A 92 -45.73 17.19 -0.09
N VAL A 93 -45.88 16.92 1.20
CA VAL A 93 -45.97 15.60 1.88
C VAL A 93 -44.66 14.97 2.39
N ILE A 94 -43.58 14.88 1.62
CA ILE A 94 -42.32 14.25 2.11
C ILE A 94 -41.41 15.25 2.84
N GLN A 95 -41.64 16.55 2.67
CA GLN A 95 -40.77 17.56 3.28
C GLN A 95 -40.78 17.52 4.81
N ASN A 96 -41.90 17.28 5.49
CA ASN A 96 -41.94 17.33 6.96
C ASN A 96 -40.99 16.34 7.64
N GLU A 97 -40.76 15.17 7.05
CA GLU A 97 -39.82 14.17 7.60
C GLU A 97 -38.36 14.45 7.22
N VAL A 98 -38.12 15.08 6.05
CA VAL A 98 -36.78 15.37 5.52
C VAL A 98 -36.26 16.74 5.98
N GLU A 99 -37.15 17.71 6.21
CA GLU A 99 -36.87 19.11 6.57
C GLU A 99 -35.89 19.26 7.73
N PRO A 100 -35.97 18.48 8.84
CA PRO A 100 -35.01 18.61 9.92
C PRO A 100 -33.56 18.35 9.50
N PHE A 101 -33.34 17.59 8.43
CA PHE A 101 -32.01 17.24 7.92
C PHE A 101 -31.48 18.23 6.88
N ILE A 102 -32.37 18.93 6.16
CA ILE A 102 -32.00 19.78 5.02
C ILE A 102 -32.22 21.27 5.26
N ARG A 103 -32.81 21.69 6.39
CA ARG A 103 -33.13 23.10 6.68
C ARG A 103 -31.94 24.07 6.57
N HIS A 104 -30.72 23.59 6.77
CA HIS A 104 -29.48 24.37 6.68
C HIS A 104 -28.94 24.49 5.24
N ALA A 105 -29.42 23.63 4.33
CA ALA A 105 -29.02 23.64 2.93
C ALA A 105 -29.75 24.75 2.15
N PRO A 106 -29.17 25.28 1.06
CA PRO A 106 -29.88 26.18 0.16
C PRO A 106 -31.20 25.58 -0.33
N LYS A 107 -32.25 26.39 -0.50
CA LYS A 107 -33.59 25.91 -0.91
C LYS A 107 -33.57 25.06 -2.19
N THR A 108 -32.69 25.37 -3.13
CA THR A 108 -32.48 24.60 -4.37
C THR A 108 -31.95 23.19 -4.09
N LEU A 109 -31.03 23.05 -3.12
CA LEU A 109 -30.49 21.76 -2.69
C LEU A 109 -31.50 20.96 -1.85
N GLN A 110 -32.31 21.65 -1.04
CA GLN A 110 -33.39 21.02 -0.28
C GLN A 110 -34.35 20.24 -1.20
N GLN A 111 -34.77 20.87 -2.30
CA GLN A 111 -35.65 20.23 -3.28
C GLN A 111 -34.98 19.01 -3.94
N ALA A 112 -33.71 19.11 -4.32
CA ALA A 112 -32.97 18.00 -4.93
C ALA A 112 -32.90 16.80 -3.98
N ILE A 113 -32.66 17.02 -2.68
CA ILE A 113 -32.59 15.94 -1.68
C ILE A 113 -33.97 15.32 -1.45
N ALA A 114 -35.03 16.12 -1.34
CA ALA A 114 -36.39 15.61 -1.19
C ALA A 114 -36.75 14.66 -2.35
N SER A 115 -36.38 15.03 -3.58
CA SER A 115 -36.62 14.22 -4.78
C SER A 115 -35.91 12.87 -4.75
N CYS A 116 -34.72 12.81 -4.14
CA CYS A 116 -34.05 11.53 -3.90
C CYS A 116 -34.86 10.65 -2.94
N VAL A 117 -35.42 11.22 -1.87
CA VAL A 117 -36.16 10.48 -0.83
C VAL A 117 -37.47 9.89 -1.37
N ASP A 118 -38.13 10.57 -2.30
CA ASP A 118 -39.37 10.10 -2.93
C ASP A 118 -39.23 8.69 -3.53
N CYS A 119 -38.06 8.38 -4.12
CA CYS A 119 -37.75 7.05 -4.66
C CYS A 119 -36.86 6.20 -3.74
N HIS A 120 -35.96 6.81 -2.96
CA HIS A 120 -34.99 6.15 -2.09
C HIS A 120 -35.35 6.20 -0.61
N ASN A 121 -36.64 6.03 -0.30
CA ASN A 121 -37.16 6.12 1.07
C ASN A 121 -36.45 5.14 2.04
N GLU A 122 -36.15 3.91 1.61
CA GLU A 122 -35.46 2.94 2.47
C GLU A 122 -34.02 3.36 2.79
N GLN A 123 -33.31 3.92 1.81
CA GLN A 123 -31.97 4.48 2.02
C GLN A 123 -32.05 5.71 2.94
N PHE A 124 -33.07 6.56 2.77
CA PHE A 124 -33.32 7.69 3.65
C PHE A 124 -33.60 7.26 5.10
N LYS A 125 -34.46 6.27 5.33
CA LYS A 125 -34.71 5.70 6.68
C LYS A 125 -33.45 5.15 7.32
N ALA A 126 -32.53 4.57 6.55
CA ALA A 126 -31.22 4.17 7.04
C ALA A 126 -30.34 5.38 7.37
N TYR A 127 -30.27 6.36 6.47
CA TYR A 127 -29.52 7.61 6.64
C TYR A 127 -29.99 8.43 7.85
N ALA A 128 -31.30 8.60 8.03
CA ALA A 128 -31.91 9.35 9.12
C ALA A 128 -31.51 8.83 10.52
N ARG A 129 -31.10 7.55 10.62
CA ARG A 129 -30.59 6.92 11.86
C ARG A 129 -29.08 7.10 12.07
N SER A 130 -28.37 7.64 11.08
CA SER A 130 -26.92 7.82 11.15
C SER A 130 -26.50 8.93 12.12
N THR A 131 -25.22 8.94 12.49
CA THR A 131 -24.60 10.05 13.21
C THR A 131 -24.59 11.34 12.39
N HIS A 132 -24.39 11.25 11.07
CA HIS A 132 -24.40 12.42 10.18
C HIS A 132 -25.77 13.10 10.15
N ALA A 133 -26.84 12.31 9.98
CA ALA A 133 -28.20 12.83 9.97
C ALA A 133 -28.62 13.42 11.33
N ARG A 134 -28.20 12.80 12.44
CA ARG A 134 -28.43 13.39 13.77
C ARG A 134 -27.73 14.72 13.96
N HIS A 135 -26.50 14.85 13.48
CA HIS A 135 -25.76 16.12 13.52
C HIS A 135 -26.47 17.22 12.73
N LEU A 136 -26.93 16.91 11.51
CA LEU A 136 -27.77 17.82 10.71
C LEU A 136 -29.03 18.23 11.47
N LYS A 137 -29.75 17.27 12.06
CA LYS A 137 -30.97 17.53 12.84
C LYS A 137 -30.73 18.47 14.03
N SER A 138 -29.55 18.37 14.66
CA SER A 138 -29.15 19.24 15.77
C SER A 138 -28.68 20.64 15.38
N GLY A 139 -28.59 20.96 14.08
CA GLY A 139 -28.12 22.28 13.63
C GLY A 139 -26.78 22.28 12.91
N GLY A 140 -26.11 21.13 12.83
CA GLY A 140 -24.76 21.01 12.29
C GLY A 140 -24.74 20.92 10.77
N ALA A 141 -24.60 22.06 10.10
CA ALA A 141 -24.59 22.16 8.63
C ALA A 141 -23.36 21.55 7.94
N ASP A 142 -22.37 21.07 8.69
CA ASP A 142 -21.11 20.51 8.20
C ASP A 142 -21.09 18.96 8.16
N ALA A 143 -22.24 18.31 8.40
CA ALA A 143 -22.43 16.90 8.09
C ALA A 143 -22.87 16.68 6.63
N PRO A 144 -22.46 15.57 6.00
CA PRO A 144 -22.71 15.33 4.59
C PRO A 144 -24.16 14.92 4.32
N LEU A 145 -24.72 15.44 3.23
CA LEU A 145 -25.99 15.09 2.60
C LEU A 145 -25.79 14.02 1.51
N CYS A 146 -26.88 13.50 0.94
CA CYS A 146 -26.82 12.48 -0.12
C CYS A 146 -25.93 12.90 -1.29
N THR A 147 -25.99 14.19 -1.66
CA THR A 147 -25.25 14.78 -2.78
C THR A 147 -23.75 14.89 -2.52
N ASP A 148 -23.31 14.94 -1.26
CA ASP A 148 -21.89 15.03 -0.92
C ASP A 148 -21.17 13.70 -1.11
N CYS A 149 -21.91 12.58 -1.05
CA CYS A 149 -21.37 11.25 -1.29
C CYS A 149 -21.63 10.75 -2.71
N HIS A 150 -22.84 10.95 -3.25
CA HIS A 150 -23.22 10.41 -4.58
C HIS A 150 -23.07 11.42 -5.72
N GLY A 151 -23.03 12.71 -5.43
CA GLY A 151 -23.28 13.77 -6.42
C GLY A 151 -24.77 13.98 -6.67
N SER A 152 -25.10 14.83 -7.65
CA SER A 152 -26.49 15.18 -8.00
C SER A 152 -26.90 14.67 -9.39
N HIS A 153 -26.38 15.27 -10.46
CA HIS A 153 -26.79 14.97 -11.84
C HIS A 153 -25.98 13.85 -12.52
N TYR A 154 -24.77 13.56 -12.05
CA TYR A 154 -23.83 12.64 -12.73
C TYR A 154 -23.48 11.44 -11.85
N ILE A 155 -24.49 10.83 -11.23
CA ILE A 155 -24.33 9.71 -10.31
C ILE A 155 -23.95 8.46 -11.12
N LEU A 156 -22.77 7.91 -10.85
CA LEU A 156 -22.25 6.73 -11.54
C LEU A 156 -22.59 5.45 -10.75
N PRO A 157 -22.73 4.30 -11.44
CA PRO A 157 -22.84 3.00 -10.78
C PRO A 157 -21.67 2.73 -9.83
N ASN A 158 -21.88 1.96 -8.77
CA ASN A 158 -20.83 1.67 -7.79
C ASN A 158 -19.70 0.80 -8.36
N GLU A 159 -19.93 0.15 -9.49
CA GLU A 159 -18.96 -0.67 -10.21
C GLU A 159 -17.99 0.17 -11.06
N ASP A 160 -18.37 1.42 -11.39
CA ASP A 160 -17.53 2.33 -12.18
C ASP A 160 -16.36 2.83 -11.32
N GLU A 161 -15.12 2.67 -11.79
CA GLU A 161 -13.92 3.09 -11.05
C GLU A 161 -13.85 4.61 -10.82
N SER A 162 -14.61 5.40 -11.57
CA SER A 162 -14.74 6.86 -11.43
C SER A 162 -15.82 7.26 -10.42
N SER A 163 -16.67 6.32 -9.98
CA SER A 163 -17.73 6.60 -9.01
C SER A 163 -17.13 6.86 -7.63
N PRO A 164 -17.52 7.94 -6.91
CA PRO A 164 -17.12 8.14 -5.52
C PRO A 164 -17.53 6.98 -4.61
N ALA A 165 -18.66 6.32 -4.95
CA ALA A 165 -19.20 5.17 -4.24
C ALA A 165 -18.58 3.82 -4.66
N CYS A 166 -17.62 3.83 -5.59
CA CYS A 166 -16.82 2.65 -5.88
C CYS A 166 -16.01 2.24 -4.66
N GLY A 167 -15.91 0.93 -4.41
CA GLY A 167 -15.21 0.37 -3.25
C GLY A 167 -13.79 0.94 -3.06
N ARG A 168 -13.04 1.15 -4.15
CA ARG A 168 -11.69 1.75 -4.10
C ARG A 168 -11.69 3.23 -3.67
N ASN A 169 -12.77 3.96 -3.97
CA ASN A 169 -12.87 5.40 -3.77
C ASN A 169 -13.46 5.78 -2.40
N ILE A 170 -14.10 4.84 -1.71
CA ILE A 170 -14.71 5.05 -0.39
C ILE A 170 -13.81 5.78 0.62
N PRO A 171 -12.53 5.39 0.83
CA PRO A 171 -11.71 6.07 1.84
C PRO A 171 -11.43 7.54 1.48
N TYR A 172 -11.40 7.86 0.19
CA TYR A 172 -11.19 9.23 -0.30
C TYR A 172 -12.48 10.05 -0.21
N MET A 173 -13.63 9.45 -0.51
CA MET A 173 -14.94 10.07 -0.32
C MET A 173 -15.18 10.42 1.15
N CYS A 174 -15.01 9.46 2.06
CA CYS A 174 -15.08 9.75 3.51
C CYS A 174 -13.97 10.73 3.93
N GLY A 175 -12.80 10.62 3.31
CA GLY A 175 -11.64 11.46 3.58
C GLY A 175 -11.80 12.93 3.22
N ALA A 176 -12.72 13.28 2.31
CA ALA A 176 -13.03 14.68 2.00
C ALA A 176 -13.37 15.50 3.26
N CYS A 177 -14.05 14.87 4.22
CA CYS A 177 -14.35 15.47 5.52
C CYS A 177 -13.46 14.89 6.64
N HIS A 178 -13.27 13.57 6.69
CA HIS A 178 -12.58 12.92 7.82
C HIS A 178 -11.04 13.02 7.80
N ALA A 179 -10.43 13.48 6.70
CA ALA A 179 -9.02 13.86 6.66
C ALA A 179 -8.81 15.35 6.96
N ASN A 180 -9.88 16.15 7.08
CA ASN A 180 -9.77 17.56 7.40
C ASN A 180 -9.57 17.74 8.92
N GLU A 181 -8.34 18.06 9.30
CA GLU A 181 -7.95 18.16 10.71
C GLU A 181 -8.73 19.26 11.47
N ALA A 182 -9.00 20.41 10.84
CA ALA A 182 -9.74 21.49 11.46
C ALA A 182 -11.19 21.09 11.75
N LEU A 183 -11.84 20.42 10.79
CA LEU A 183 -13.21 19.92 10.94
C LEU A 183 -13.28 18.80 12.01
N MET A 184 -12.33 17.87 12.00
CA MET A 184 -12.28 16.79 12.99
C MET A 184 -12.04 17.35 14.40
N LYS A 185 -11.13 18.32 14.57
CA LYS A 185 -10.90 18.99 15.86
C LYS A 185 -12.13 19.75 16.34
N LYS A 186 -12.81 20.50 15.46
CA LYS A 186 -14.07 21.23 15.78
C LYS A 186 -15.11 20.30 16.42
N HIS A 187 -15.23 19.08 15.89
CA HIS A 187 -16.20 18.08 16.38
C HIS A 187 -15.62 17.08 17.38
N LYS A 188 -14.40 17.30 17.88
CA LYS A 188 -13.70 16.39 18.82
C LYS A 188 -13.59 14.95 18.29
N LEU A 189 -13.45 14.81 16.98
CA LEU A 189 -13.24 13.56 16.26
C LEU A 189 -11.75 13.33 16.00
N ASN A 190 -11.39 12.08 15.72
CA ASN A 190 -10.02 11.67 15.47
C ASN A 190 -9.55 12.08 14.06
N PRO A 191 -8.55 12.98 13.91
CA PRO A 191 -8.08 13.46 12.62
C PRO A 191 -7.20 12.44 11.86
N TYR A 192 -6.76 11.37 12.52
CA TYR A 192 -5.85 10.37 11.93
C TYR A 192 -6.57 9.18 11.30
N THR A 193 -7.90 9.17 11.29
CA THR A 193 -8.70 8.01 10.88
C THR A 193 -8.38 7.55 9.46
N VAL A 194 -8.32 8.49 8.53
CA VAL A 194 -8.07 8.19 7.11
C VAL A 194 -6.62 7.77 6.88
N THR A 195 -5.66 8.47 7.49
CA THR A 195 -4.22 8.18 7.30
C THR A 195 -3.85 6.82 7.91
N THR A 196 -4.33 6.51 9.11
CA THR A 196 -4.12 5.20 9.75
C THR A 196 -4.79 4.07 8.97
N TYR A 197 -5.99 4.29 8.42
CA TYR A 197 -6.63 3.33 7.53
C TYR A 197 -5.80 3.07 6.26
N LEU A 198 -5.38 4.13 5.56
CA LEU A 198 -4.59 4.00 4.32
C LEU A 198 -3.24 3.31 4.55
N ASN A 199 -2.67 3.45 5.75
CA ASN A 199 -1.42 2.79 6.16
C ASN A 199 -1.61 1.36 6.68
N SER A 200 -2.85 0.93 6.93
CA SER A 200 -3.18 -0.44 7.31
C SER A 200 -3.04 -1.41 6.13
N PHE A 201 -3.03 -2.71 6.41
CA PHE A 201 -3.06 -3.75 5.37
C PHE A 201 -4.25 -3.60 4.42
N HIS A 202 -5.43 -3.25 4.96
CA HIS A 202 -6.62 -3.06 4.14
C HIS A 202 -6.46 -1.88 3.19
N GLY A 203 -6.00 -0.73 3.69
CA GLY A 203 -5.76 0.46 2.87
C GLY A 203 -4.69 0.24 1.80
N LYS A 204 -3.55 -0.36 2.17
CA LYS A 204 -2.46 -0.69 1.25
C LYS A 204 -2.92 -1.63 0.14
N LYS A 205 -3.64 -2.71 0.47
CA LYS A 205 -4.19 -3.64 -0.54
C LYS A 205 -5.20 -2.97 -1.46
N LEU A 206 -6.06 -2.09 -0.92
CA LEU A 206 -7.05 -1.35 -1.71
C LEU A 206 -6.38 -0.44 -2.75
N ARG A 207 -5.34 0.31 -2.35
CA ARG A 207 -4.52 1.15 -3.24
C ARG A 207 -3.85 0.35 -4.35
N LEU A 208 -3.41 -0.86 -4.03
CA LEU A 208 -2.82 -1.81 -4.99
C LEU A 208 -3.87 -2.53 -5.85
N GLY A 209 -5.13 -2.12 -5.79
CA GLY A 209 -6.20 -2.58 -6.67
C GLY A 209 -7.01 -3.77 -6.16
N SER A 210 -6.84 -4.20 -4.91
CA SER A 210 -7.64 -5.29 -4.33
C SER A 210 -9.12 -4.90 -4.23
N LYS A 211 -10.00 -5.68 -4.86
CA LYS A 211 -11.46 -5.51 -4.76
C LYS A 211 -12.07 -6.15 -3.50
N ARG A 212 -11.30 -6.99 -2.81
CA ARG A 212 -11.75 -7.74 -1.62
C ARG A 212 -11.36 -7.07 -0.30
N SER A 213 -10.56 -6.00 -0.36
CA SER A 213 -10.07 -5.33 0.83
C SER A 213 -11.21 -4.61 1.55
N ALA A 214 -11.28 -4.71 2.87
CA ALA A 214 -12.29 -4.01 3.66
C ALA A 214 -12.10 -2.49 3.56
N THR A 215 -13.20 -1.76 3.41
CA THR A 215 -13.23 -0.29 3.30
C THR A 215 -13.90 0.31 4.52
N CYS A 216 -13.96 1.65 4.60
CA CYS A 216 -14.64 2.34 5.71
C CYS A 216 -16.06 1.81 5.90
N ILE A 217 -16.79 1.61 4.81
CA ILE A 217 -18.17 1.16 4.82
C ILE A 217 -18.34 -0.33 5.17
N THR A 218 -17.33 -1.17 4.93
CA THR A 218 -17.34 -2.58 5.38
C THR A 218 -17.43 -2.66 6.90
N CYS A 219 -16.79 -1.72 7.60
CA CYS A 219 -16.79 -1.66 9.06
C CYS A 219 -17.91 -0.75 9.61
N HIS A 220 -18.16 0.40 8.99
CA HIS A 220 -19.01 1.46 9.54
C HIS A 220 -20.43 1.54 8.95
N SER A 221 -20.81 0.66 8.01
CA SER A 221 -22.04 0.76 7.19
C SER A 221 -21.97 1.87 6.11
N HIS A 222 -22.96 1.91 5.22
CA HIS A 222 -23.06 2.87 4.11
C HIS A 222 -23.95 4.07 4.47
N HIS A 223 -25.25 3.82 4.69
CA HIS A 223 -26.23 4.88 5.01
C HIS A 223 -26.53 4.95 6.52
N ALA A 224 -26.52 3.82 7.24
CA ALA A 224 -26.79 3.79 8.69
C ALA A 224 -25.49 3.88 9.51
N ILE A 225 -24.62 4.85 9.19
CA ILE A 225 -23.33 5.01 9.88
C ILE A 225 -23.57 5.43 11.33
N ALA A 226 -23.07 4.63 12.28
CA ALA A 226 -23.26 4.85 13.70
C ALA A 226 -21.92 4.97 14.44
N SER A 227 -21.92 5.74 15.54
CA SER A 227 -20.73 5.93 16.37
C SER A 227 -20.30 4.58 16.97
N PRO A 228 -19.00 4.27 17.08
CA PRO A 228 -18.53 3.06 17.77
C PRO A 228 -18.98 2.94 19.22
N HIS A 229 -19.46 4.03 19.84
CA HIS A 229 -20.03 4.04 21.19
C HIS A 229 -21.51 3.64 21.24
N GLU A 230 -22.15 3.47 20.08
CA GLU A 230 -23.57 3.14 20.00
C GLU A 230 -23.77 1.65 19.74
N PRO A 231 -24.72 1.00 20.44
CA PRO A 231 -25.01 -0.43 20.24
C PRO A 231 -25.44 -0.78 18.81
N SER A 232 -25.97 0.18 18.04
CA SER A 232 -26.35 0.00 16.64
C SER A 232 -25.15 -0.18 15.71
N SER A 233 -23.96 0.30 16.10
CA SER A 233 -22.76 0.27 15.26
C SER A 233 -22.16 -1.14 15.16
N PRO A 234 -21.79 -1.61 13.96
CA PRO A 234 -21.01 -2.85 13.82
C PRO A 234 -19.66 -2.79 14.53
N MET A 235 -19.11 -1.58 14.72
CA MET A 235 -17.82 -1.35 15.40
C MET A 235 -17.94 -1.16 16.92
N HIS A 236 -19.16 -1.30 17.46
CA HIS A 236 -19.40 -1.33 18.90
C HIS A 236 -18.58 -2.43 19.57
N LEU A 237 -18.13 -2.19 20.80
CA LEU A 237 -17.22 -3.09 21.53
C LEU A 237 -17.72 -4.54 21.57
N THR A 238 -19.04 -4.75 21.70
CA THR A 238 -19.66 -6.08 21.75
C THR A 238 -19.89 -6.73 20.37
N LYS A 239 -19.79 -5.98 19.27
CA LYS A 239 -20.10 -6.45 17.90
C LYS A 239 -18.88 -6.51 16.99
N ARG A 240 -17.83 -5.74 17.29
CA ARG A 240 -16.62 -5.61 16.46
C ARG A 240 -15.97 -6.95 16.14
N ALA A 241 -15.87 -7.84 17.12
CA ALA A 241 -15.34 -9.19 16.95
C ALA A 241 -16.06 -9.96 15.83
N LYS A 242 -17.39 -9.88 15.77
CA LYS A 242 -18.19 -10.53 14.73
C LYS A 242 -17.92 -9.94 13.34
N ALA A 243 -17.71 -8.63 13.26
CA ALA A 243 -17.37 -7.97 12.01
C ALA A 243 -16.02 -8.44 11.47
N CYS A 244 -14.98 -8.52 12.32
CA CYS A 244 -13.67 -9.04 11.92
C CYS A 244 -13.74 -10.53 11.51
N ALA A 245 -14.49 -11.33 12.26
CA ALA A 245 -14.65 -12.77 12.02
C ALA A 245 -15.36 -13.10 10.69
N SER A 246 -16.10 -12.15 10.10
CA SER A 246 -16.76 -12.34 8.79
C SER A 246 -15.77 -12.57 7.64
N CYS A 247 -14.54 -12.05 7.77
CA CYS A 247 -13.47 -12.22 6.79
C CYS A 247 -12.25 -12.95 7.36
N HIS A 248 -11.99 -12.85 8.67
CA HIS A 248 -10.85 -13.48 9.33
C HIS A 248 -11.29 -14.69 10.16
N VAL A 249 -11.12 -15.89 9.60
CA VAL A 249 -11.41 -17.15 10.32
C VAL A 249 -10.58 -17.20 11.62
N GLY A 250 -11.26 -17.33 12.76
CA GLY A 250 -10.64 -17.30 14.09
C GLY A 250 -10.22 -15.91 14.59
N GLY A 251 -10.53 -14.83 13.86
CA GLY A 251 -10.13 -13.45 14.17
C GLY A 251 -11.30 -12.60 14.66
N GLY A 252 -11.75 -12.89 15.88
CA GLY A 252 -12.88 -12.20 16.51
C GLY A 252 -12.45 -11.39 17.73
N GLY A 253 -12.56 -12.01 18.91
CA GLY A 253 -12.41 -11.42 20.25
C GLY A 253 -11.27 -10.41 20.40
N LYS A 254 -10.10 -10.87 20.84
CA LYS A 254 -8.94 -9.99 21.06
C LYS A 254 -8.34 -9.51 19.75
N PHE A 255 -8.50 -10.24 18.65
CA PHE A 255 -8.02 -9.83 17.33
C PHE A 255 -8.62 -8.49 16.86
N ALA A 256 -9.90 -8.24 17.17
CA ALA A 256 -10.56 -6.97 16.88
C ALA A 256 -9.99 -5.76 17.66
N LEU A 257 -9.09 -6.00 18.63
CA LEU A 257 -8.40 -4.95 19.39
C LEU A 257 -7.03 -4.59 18.80
N THR A 258 -6.50 -5.37 17.85
CA THR A 258 -5.17 -5.16 17.26
C THR A 258 -5.06 -3.86 16.46
N PHE A 259 -6.17 -3.36 15.90
CA PHE A 259 -6.13 -2.17 15.03
C PHE A 259 -7.03 -1.07 15.57
N THR A 260 -6.49 0.14 15.57
CA THR A 260 -7.21 1.36 15.94
C THR A 260 -6.94 2.44 14.90
N HIS A 261 -7.86 3.40 14.78
CA HIS A 261 -7.69 4.55 13.91
C HIS A 261 -6.77 5.63 14.48
N LYS A 262 -6.03 5.32 15.55
CA LYS A 262 -5.07 6.23 16.17
C LYS A 262 -3.65 5.74 15.89
N PRO A 263 -2.67 6.62 15.67
CA PRO A 263 -1.26 6.21 15.66
C PRO A 263 -0.81 5.79 17.08
N PRO A 264 0.22 4.95 17.22
CA PRO A 264 0.87 4.72 18.50
C PRO A 264 1.43 6.02 19.08
N SER A 265 1.39 6.20 20.40
CA SER A 265 1.99 7.35 21.08
C SER A 265 2.55 6.95 22.46
N PRO A 266 3.40 7.79 23.09
CA PRO A 266 3.89 7.51 24.44
C PRO A 266 2.79 7.33 25.50
N LYS A 267 1.61 7.93 25.29
CA LYS A 267 0.46 7.80 26.19
C LYS A 267 -0.46 6.64 25.80
N GLU A 268 -0.66 6.44 24.50
CA GLU A 268 -1.54 5.41 23.96
C GLU A 268 -0.72 4.34 23.21
N ARG A 269 -0.63 3.13 23.78
CA ARG A 269 0.22 2.01 23.30
C ARG A 269 1.73 2.36 23.28
N PRO A 270 2.32 2.66 24.46
CA PRO A 270 3.72 3.08 24.57
C PRO A 270 4.72 2.05 24.02
N ILE A 271 4.49 0.76 24.22
CA ILE A 271 5.40 -0.30 23.77
C ILE A 271 5.52 -0.29 22.25
N VAL A 272 4.38 -0.26 21.53
CA VAL A 272 4.37 -0.24 20.06
C VAL A 272 5.07 1.02 19.53
N TYR A 273 4.81 2.17 20.16
CA TYR A 273 5.45 3.44 19.81
C TYR A 273 6.98 3.37 19.93
N TRP A 274 7.50 2.93 21.08
CA TRP A 274 8.95 2.89 21.28
C TRP A 274 9.64 1.84 20.40
N VAL A 275 8.98 0.70 20.13
CA VAL A 275 9.49 -0.28 19.16
C VAL A 275 9.58 0.34 17.76
N ASP A 276 8.57 1.08 17.32
CA ASP A 276 8.56 1.76 16.02
C ASP A 276 9.71 2.76 15.92
N VAL A 277 9.85 3.65 16.91
CA VAL A 277 10.93 4.64 16.97
C VAL A 277 12.31 3.98 16.99
N VAL A 278 12.51 2.94 17.81
CA VAL A 278 13.81 2.26 17.90
C VAL A 278 14.16 1.59 16.58
N PHE A 279 13.21 0.92 15.93
CA PHE A 279 13.46 0.28 14.64
C PHE A 279 13.68 1.30 13.52
N GLU A 280 12.93 2.40 13.50
CA GLU A 280 13.13 3.48 12.54
C GLU A 280 14.54 4.09 12.67
N LEU A 281 14.95 4.42 13.91
CA LEU A 281 16.30 4.90 14.19
C LEU A 281 17.36 3.86 13.83
N PHE A 282 17.13 2.59 14.15
CA PHE A 282 18.04 1.50 13.80
C PHE A 282 18.25 1.41 12.28
N VAL A 283 17.18 1.49 11.48
CA VAL A 283 17.29 1.52 10.01
C VAL A 283 18.15 2.71 9.55
N ILE A 284 17.93 3.90 10.09
CA ILE A 284 18.68 5.12 9.73
C ILE A 284 20.16 4.98 10.12
N VAL A 285 20.44 4.58 11.36
CA VAL A 285 21.79 4.44 11.91
C VAL A 285 22.60 3.36 11.21
N VAL A 286 21.95 2.31 10.69
CA VAL A 286 22.66 1.26 9.93
C VAL A 286 22.81 1.66 8.46
N LEU A 287 21.74 2.10 7.80
CA LEU A 287 21.77 2.36 6.36
C LEU A 287 22.66 3.56 6.00
N ILE A 288 22.56 4.69 6.71
CA ILE A 288 23.31 5.90 6.32
C ILE A 288 24.83 5.68 6.32
N PRO A 289 25.45 5.16 7.40
CA PRO A 289 26.89 4.87 7.39
C PRO A 289 27.27 3.81 6.38
N MET A 290 26.42 2.79 6.16
CA MET A 290 26.66 1.75 5.17
C MET A 290 26.68 2.30 3.74
N PHE A 291 25.77 3.22 3.41
CA PHE A 291 25.77 3.95 2.14
C PHE A 291 27.00 4.86 2.01
N ALA A 292 27.33 5.63 3.04
CA ALA A 292 28.50 6.50 3.03
C ALA A 292 29.81 5.71 2.84
N TYR A 293 29.93 4.57 3.53
CA TYR A 293 31.07 3.66 3.40
C TYR A 293 31.17 3.10 1.97
N THR A 294 30.06 2.65 1.41
CA THR A 294 30.01 2.11 0.03
C THR A 294 30.39 3.17 -0.99
N LEU A 295 29.89 4.39 -0.84
CA LEU A 295 30.21 5.50 -1.73
C LEU A 295 31.71 5.87 -1.64
N LEU A 296 32.24 5.97 -0.43
CA LEU A 296 33.66 6.26 -0.21
C LEU A 296 34.54 5.16 -0.84
N ASP A 297 34.21 3.89 -0.61
CA ASP A 297 34.92 2.76 -1.22
C ASP A 297 34.87 2.81 -2.76
N ALA A 298 33.69 3.10 -3.33
CA ALA A 298 33.53 3.22 -4.78
C ALA A 298 34.37 4.34 -5.39
N LEU A 299 34.39 5.52 -4.76
CA LEU A 299 35.20 6.66 -5.21
C LEU A 299 36.70 6.35 -5.14
N VAL A 300 37.15 5.77 -4.02
CA VAL A 300 38.55 5.44 -3.80
C VAL A 300 39.03 4.34 -4.74
N MET A 301 38.23 3.29 -4.94
CA MET A 301 38.57 2.20 -5.86
C MET A 301 38.56 2.66 -7.31
N CYS A 302 37.61 3.51 -7.71
CA CYS A 302 37.61 4.12 -9.04
C CYS A 302 38.87 4.97 -9.25
N MET A 303 39.28 5.78 -8.26
CA MET A 303 40.53 6.54 -8.31
C MET A 303 41.75 5.62 -8.47
N LEU A 304 41.86 4.54 -7.70
CA LEU A 304 42.99 3.60 -7.78
C LEU A 304 43.06 2.84 -9.11
N LEU A 305 41.91 2.59 -9.72
CA LEU A 305 41.83 2.03 -11.06
C LEU A 305 42.33 3.04 -12.10
N CYS A 306 41.88 4.30 -12.03
CA CYS A 306 42.29 5.37 -12.95
C CYS A 306 43.79 5.71 -12.87
N THR A 307 44.42 5.57 -11.70
CA THR A 307 45.86 5.79 -11.54
C THR A 307 46.72 4.58 -11.92
N GLY A 308 46.10 3.45 -12.28
CA GLY A 308 46.80 2.21 -12.62
C GLY A 308 47.48 1.50 -11.44
N ALA A 309 47.35 2.03 -10.22
CA ALA A 309 47.98 1.47 -9.02
C ALA A 309 47.53 0.02 -8.76
N LEU A 310 46.25 -0.28 -8.99
CA LEU A 310 45.70 -1.62 -8.83
C LEU A 310 46.23 -2.62 -9.88
N CYS A 311 46.38 -2.19 -11.13
CA CYS A 311 46.86 -3.05 -12.22
C CYS A 311 48.30 -3.51 -11.97
N LYS A 312 49.15 -2.59 -11.49
CA LYS A 312 50.56 -2.88 -11.17
C LYS A 312 50.72 -3.94 -10.08
N GLU A 313 49.83 -3.95 -9.10
CA GLU A 313 49.88 -4.92 -8.00
C GLU A 313 49.37 -6.32 -8.40
N LEU A 314 48.56 -6.41 -9.46
CA LEU A 314 47.96 -7.65 -9.96
C LEU A 314 48.76 -8.32 -11.09
N GLU A 315 49.84 -7.68 -11.55
CA GLU A 315 50.67 -8.16 -12.64
C GLU A 315 51.29 -9.53 -12.31
N GLY A 316 51.20 -10.48 -13.25
CA GLY A 316 51.71 -11.85 -13.08
C GLY A 316 50.91 -12.78 -12.15
N VAL A 317 49.76 -12.35 -11.61
CA VAL A 317 48.91 -13.19 -10.76
C VAL A 317 47.80 -13.83 -11.59
N GLU A 318 47.94 -15.11 -11.94
CA GLU A 318 46.96 -15.84 -12.75
C GLU A 318 46.57 -17.19 -12.14
N GLY A 319 45.32 -17.59 -12.33
CA GLY A 319 44.80 -18.87 -11.88
C GLY A 319 43.56 -18.75 -11.01
N HIS A 320 42.98 -19.90 -10.69
CA HIS A 320 41.75 -20.02 -9.91
C HIS A 320 41.89 -21.12 -8.85
N VAL A 321 41.25 -20.89 -7.70
CA VAL A 321 41.22 -21.85 -6.59
C VAL A 321 39.77 -22.15 -6.24
N ARG A 322 39.46 -23.41 -5.91
CA ARG A 322 38.13 -23.79 -5.44
C ARG A 322 37.91 -23.26 -4.03
N ARG A 323 36.89 -22.42 -3.86
CA ARG A 323 36.53 -21.77 -2.61
C ARG A 323 35.27 -22.34 -1.98
N TRP A 324 34.25 -22.62 -2.80
CA TRP A 324 32.97 -23.21 -2.39
C TRP A 324 32.78 -24.62 -2.97
N ASP A 325 32.03 -25.42 -2.22
CA ASP A 325 31.48 -26.68 -2.71
C ASP A 325 30.07 -26.50 -3.31
N VAL A 326 29.54 -27.58 -3.90
CA VAL A 326 28.25 -27.56 -4.59
C VAL A 326 27.09 -27.29 -3.62
N HIS A 327 27.17 -27.76 -2.37
CA HIS A 327 26.11 -27.51 -1.38
C HIS A 327 26.02 -26.02 -1.04
N GLN A 328 27.16 -25.34 -0.91
CA GLN A 328 27.19 -23.89 -0.66
C GLN A 328 26.60 -23.09 -1.83
N ILE A 329 26.90 -23.49 -3.07
CA ILE A 329 26.32 -22.86 -4.27
C ILE A 329 24.79 -23.04 -4.28
N ILE A 330 24.30 -24.27 -4.08
CA ILE A 330 22.86 -24.56 -4.06
C ILE A 330 22.17 -23.77 -2.94
N GLN A 331 22.74 -23.74 -1.73
CA GLN A 331 22.20 -22.97 -0.61
C GLN A 331 22.11 -21.48 -0.94
N HIS A 332 23.16 -20.91 -1.55
CA HIS A 332 23.16 -19.52 -1.98
C HIS A 332 22.07 -19.23 -3.03
N LEU A 333 21.92 -20.09 -4.05
CA LEU A 333 20.90 -19.92 -5.09
C LEU A 333 19.48 -20.02 -4.52
N LEU A 334 19.22 -20.96 -3.62
CA LEU A 334 17.94 -21.09 -2.93
C LEU A 334 17.64 -19.86 -2.06
N PHE A 335 18.64 -19.40 -1.31
CA PHE A 335 18.54 -18.19 -0.49
C PHE A 335 18.23 -16.97 -1.34
N MET A 336 19.04 -16.71 -2.37
CA MET A 336 18.92 -15.58 -3.28
C MET A 336 17.55 -15.57 -3.97
N GLY A 337 17.13 -16.69 -4.57
CA GLY A 337 15.83 -16.79 -5.25
C GLY A 337 14.66 -16.52 -4.30
N SER A 338 14.73 -17.04 -3.06
CA SER A 338 13.71 -16.83 -2.04
C SER A 338 13.66 -15.36 -1.58
N VAL A 339 14.81 -14.73 -1.32
CA VAL A 339 14.88 -13.31 -0.95
C VAL A 339 14.33 -12.43 -2.07
N MET A 340 14.72 -12.67 -3.32
CA MET A 340 14.25 -11.86 -4.46
C MET A 340 12.72 -11.92 -4.57
N LEU A 341 12.13 -13.11 -4.44
CA LEU A 341 10.67 -13.26 -4.49
C LEU A 341 9.98 -12.60 -3.27
N LEU A 342 10.57 -12.70 -2.07
CA LEU A 342 10.08 -12.01 -0.88
C LEU A 342 10.11 -10.49 -1.03
N MET A 343 11.19 -9.95 -1.58
CA MET A 343 11.35 -8.51 -1.85
C MET A 343 10.32 -8.03 -2.88
N LEU A 344 10.18 -8.74 -4.01
CA LEU A 344 9.25 -8.38 -5.08
C LEU A 344 7.78 -8.45 -4.65
N SER A 345 7.43 -9.40 -3.77
CA SER A 345 6.06 -9.54 -3.26
C SER A 345 5.76 -8.64 -2.06
N GLY A 346 6.74 -8.33 -1.22
CA GLY A 346 6.57 -7.57 0.02
C GLY A 346 6.77 -6.06 -0.13
N LEU A 347 7.81 -5.61 -0.83
CA LEU A 347 8.15 -4.18 -0.92
C LEU A 347 7.06 -3.32 -1.56
N PRO A 348 6.34 -3.75 -2.62
CA PRO A 348 5.23 -2.97 -3.16
C PRO A 348 4.08 -2.78 -2.17
N LEU A 349 3.90 -3.69 -1.19
CA LEU A 349 2.90 -3.53 -0.15
C LEU A 349 3.27 -2.40 0.82
N LYS A 350 4.55 -2.34 1.24
CA LYS A 350 5.06 -1.23 2.07
C LYS A 350 4.99 0.09 1.30
N GLY A 351 5.47 0.09 0.06
CA GLY A 351 5.49 1.23 -0.87
C GLY A 351 4.22 1.40 -1.70
N SER A 352 3.03 1.05 -1.17
CA SER A 352 1.75 1.05 -1.93
C SER A 352 1.36 2.39 -2.58
N GLY A 353 2.04 3.49 -2.22
CA GLY A 353 1.86 4.80 -2.85
C GLY A 353 2.81 5.12 -4.00
N GLY A 354 3.84 4.31 -4.22
CA GLY A 354 4.77 4.50 -5.32
C GLY A 354 4.15 4.08 -6.65
N MET A 355 4.55 4.73 -7.73
CA MET A 355 4.07 4.45 -9.09
C MET A 355 4.37 3.02 -9.56
N LEU A 356 5.49 2.44 -9.11
CA LEU A 356 5.90 1.09 -9.48
C LEU A 356 5.11 0.00 -8.75
N ALA A 357 4.57 0.29 -7.56
CA ALA A 357 3.98 -0.74 -6.73
C ALA A 357 2.73 -1.40 -7.36
N PRO A 358 1.77 -0.65 -7.94
CA PRO A 358 0.66 -1.25 -8.68
C PRO A 358 1.10 -2.05 -9.92
N ILE A 359 2.17 -1.61 -10.61
CA ILE A 359 2.69 -2.30 -11.80
C ILE A 359 3.25 -3.67 -11.42
N ILE A 360 4.12 -3.72 -10.41
CA ILE A 360 4.71 -4.97 -9.90
C ILE A 360 3.59 -5.90 -9.41
N MET A 361 2.60 -5.37 -8.68
CA MET A 361 1.47 -6.16 -8.19
C MET A 361 0.64 -6.74 -9.34
N ARG A 362 0.44 -6.02 -10.46
CA ARG A 362 -0.24 -6.56 -11.65
C ARG A 362 0.58 -7.66 -12.32
N LEU A 363 1.89 -7.48 -12.46
CA LEU A 363 2.80 -8.49 -13.02
C LEU A 363 2.82 -9.79 -12.20
N LEU A 364 2.72 -9.69 -10.87
CA LEU A 364 2.63 -10.84 -9.97
C LEU A 364 1.23 -11.48 -9.92
N GLY A 365 0.26 -11.02 -10.71
CA GLY A 365 -1.10 -11.57 -10.75
C GLY A 365 -2.04 -11.02 -9.67
N GLY A 366 -1.75 -9.83 -9.14
CA GLY A 366 -2.55 -9.11 -8.14
C GLY A 366 -2.11 -9.35 -6.69
N THR A 367 -2.69 -8.56 -5.77
CA THR A 367 -2.31 -8.58 -4.35
C THR A 367 -2.51 -9.93 -3.64
N ASP A 368 -3.51 -10.70 -4.05
CA ASP A 368 -3.80 -12.00 -3.44
C ASP A 368 -2.76 -13.06 -3.87
N THR A 369 -2.40 -13.08 -5.15
CA THR A 369 -1.34 -13.94 -5.71
C THR A 369 0.02 -13.55 -5.15
N ALA A 370 0.35 -12.25 -5.09
CA ALA A 370 1.58 -11.77 -4.47
C ALA A 370 1.69 -12.23 -3.01
N GLY A 371 0.59 -12.18 -2.25
CA GLY A 371 0.56 -12.68 -0.88
C GLY A 371 0.77 -14.19 -0.76
N LEU A 372 0.30 -14.98 -1.74
CA LEU A 372 0.59 -16.42 -1.81
C LEU A 372 2.06 -16.67 -2.11
N LEU A 373 2.60 -16.02 -3.14
CA LEU A 373 4.02 -16.11 -3.52
C LEU A 373 4.94 -15.72 -2.36
N HIS A 374 4.59 -14.68 -1.61
CA HIS A 374 5.33 -14.26 -0.42
C HIS A 374 5.44 -15.37 0.62
N ARG A 375 4.33 -16.06 0.92
CA ARG A 375 4.31 -17.17 1.90
C ARG A 375 5.06 -18.41 1.42
N VAL A 376 4.96 -18.73 0.12
CA VAL A 376 5.73 -19.82 -0.49
C VAL A 376 7.23 -19.50 -0.39
N ALA A 377 7.64 -18.30 -0.79
CA ALA A 377 9.03 -17.85 -0.72
C ALA A 377 9.56 -17.83 0.73
N GLY A 378 8.75 -17.39 1.70
CA GLY A 378 9.09 -17.43 3.12
C GLY A 378 9.27 -18.86 3.64
N THR A 379 8.43 -19.79 3.19
CA THR A 379 8.57 -21.21 3.54
C THR A 379 9.84 -21.82 2.94
N LEU A 380 10.13 -21.54 1.67
CA LEU A 380 11.37 -21.94 1.00
C LEU A 380 12.61 -21.37 1.70
N MET A 381 12.54 -20.11 2.16
CA MET A 381 13.60 -19.49 2.96
C MET A 381 13.86 -20.26 4.25
N LEU A 382 12.81 -20.58 5.02
CA LEU A 382 12.95 -21.36 6.25
C LEU A 382 13.54 -22.75 6.00
N LEU A 383 13.15 -23.41 4.90
CA LEU A 383 13.72 -24.68 4.48
C LEU A 383 15.20 -24.55 4.08
N ALA A 384 15.58 -23.48 3.37
CA ALA A 384 16.97 -23.20 3.02
C ALA A 384 17.84 -23.00 4.26
N VAL A 385 17.31 -22.33 5.28
CA VAL A 385 17.97 -22.15 6.59
C VAL A 385 18.11 -23.49 7.32
N ALA A 386 17.04 -24.30 7.36
CA ALA A 386 17.10 -25.63 7.96
C ALA A 386 18.15 -26.52 7.26
N TYR A 387 18.21 -26.46 5.93
CA TYR A 387 19.24 -27.15 5.15
C TYR A 387 20.65 -26.64 5.48
N HIS A 388 20.84 -25.33 5.60
CA HIS A 388 22.11 -24.74 5.99
C HIS A 388 22.57 -25.18 7.39
N LEU A 389 21.67 -25.17 8.37
CA LEU A 389 21.96 -25.61 9.74
C LEU A 389 22.28 -27.11 9.79
N LEU A 390 21.53 -27.95 9.07
CA LEU A 390 21.83 -29.38 8.95
C LEU A 390 23.20 -29.62 8.31
N TYR A 391 23.53 -28.86 7.26
CA TYR A 391 24.82 -28.92 6.60
C TYR A 391 25.99 -28.57 7.54
N LEU A 392 25.85 -27.49 8.33
CA LEU A 392 26.84 -27.13 9.35
C LEU A 392 26.96 -28.18 10.45
N PHE A 393 25.82 -28.74 10.89
CA PHE A 393 25.78 -29.78 11.91
C PHE A 393 26.50 -31.06 11.46
N ILE A 394 26.23 -31.53 10.24
CA ILE A 394 26.92 -32.70 9.66
C ILE A 394 28.43 -32.44 9.56
N ARG A 395 28.84 -31.25 9.08
CA ARG A 395 30.28 -30.90 9.01
C ARG A 395 30.93 -30.85 10.39
N PHE A 396 30.22 -30.35 11.39
CA PHE A 396 30.70 -30.36 12.77
C PHE A 396 30.93 -31.79 13.28
N LEU A 397 30.00 -32.71 13.03
CA LEU A 397 30.14 -34.13 13.37
C LEU A 397 31.30 -34.81 12.65
N LEU A 398 31.58 -34.40 11.40
CA LEU A 398 32.72 -34.87 10.62
C LEU A 398 34.06 -34.21 11.02
N GLY A 399 34.10 -33.44 12.12
CA GLY A 399 35.31 -32.81 12.65
C GLY A 399 35.74 -31.51 11.94
N TYR A 400 35.00 -31.04 10.93
CA TYR A 400 35.30 -29.79 10.25
C TYR A 400 34.83 -28.58 11.07
N ARG A 401 35.68 -28.11 11.99
CA ARG A 401 35.42 -26.90 12.78
C ARG A 401 36.01 -25.66 12.08
N ARG A 402 35.17 -24.90 11.36
CA ARG A 402 35.57 -23.60 10.80
C ARG A 402 35.15 -22.46 11.72
N THR A 403 36.07 -21.99 12.55
CA THR A 403 35.88 -20.81 13.41
C THR A 403 36.10 -19.49 12.65
N GLU A 404 36.56 -19.54 11.41
CA GLU A 404 36.91 -18.36 10.60
C GLU A 404 35.73 -17.41 10.34
N MET A 405 34.48 -17.89 10.41
CA MET A 405 33.26 -17.08 10.25
C MET A 405 32.80 -16.40 11.55
N LEU A 406 33.42 -16.70 12.69
CA LEU A 406 33.11 -16.03 13.94
C LEU A 406 33.69 -14.60 13.93
N PRO A 407 32.93 -13.59 14.38
CA PRO A 407 33.46 -12.25 14.59
C PRO A 407 34.57 -12.29 15.64
N SER A 408 35.61 -11.52 15.42
CA SER A 408 36.80 -11.43 16.26
C SER A 408 37.20 -9.96 16.45
N VAL A 409 38.01 -9.67 17.45
CA VAL A 409 38.53 -8.30 17.67
C VAL A 409 39.30 -7.78 16.46
N LYS A 410 39.98 -8.68 15.72
CA LYS A 410 40.67 -8.33 14.47
C LYS A 410 39.74 -7.73 13.42
N ASP A 411 38.46 -8.12 13.37
CA ASP A 411 37.52 -7.59 12.39
C ASP A 411 37.24 -6.09 12.60
N PHE A 412 37.20 -5.63 13.86
CA PHE A 412 37.10 -4.20 14.18
C PHE A 412 38.37 -3.43 13.84
N VAL A 413 39.54 -4.03 14.08
CA VAL A 413 40.84 -3.45 13.71
C VAL A 413 40.96 -3.33 12.19
N ASP A 414 40.58 -4.38 11.46
CA ASP A 414 40.59 -4.39 9.99
C ASP A 414 39.59 -3.39 9.41
N PHE A 415 38.40 -3.23 10.00
CA PHE A 415 37.46 -2.18 9.62
C PHE A 415 38.07 -0.78 9.81
N TYR A 416 38.66 -0.51 10.98
CA TYR A 416 39.27 0.79 11.26
C TYR A 416 40.43 1.11 10.32
N HIS A 417 41.34 0.15 10.10
CA HIS A 417 42.43 0.31 9.14
C HIS A 417 41.95 0.47 7.71
N MET A 418 40.88 -0.22 7.32
CA MET A 418 40.25 -0.04 6.02
C MET A 418 39.66 1.37 5.90
N LEU A 419 39.00 1.88 6.94
CA LEU A 419 38.47 3.25 6.94
C LEU A 419 39.59 4.29 6.81
N LEU A 420 40.70 4.13 7.54
CA LEU A 420 41.87 5.00 7.40
C LEU A 420 42.47 4.95 5.99
N PHE A 421 42.51 3.76 5.37
CA PHE A 421 42.95 3.59 3.99
C PHE A 421 42.01 4.31 3.01
N LEU A 422 40.69 4.15 3.19
CA LEU A 422 39.69 4.83 2.37
C LEU A 422 39.73 6.36 2.53
N LEU A 423 40.04 6.86 3.73
CA LEU A 423 40.27 8.28 4.01
C LEU A 423 41.66 8.77 3.58
N ARG A 424 42.48 7.91 2.94
CA ARG A 424 43.87 8.20 2.51
C ARG A 424 44.83 8.56 3.64
N LEU A 425 44.48 8.26 4.88
CA LEU A 425 45.35 8.42 6.06
C LEU A 425 46.32 7.23 6.23
N ARG A 426 46.06 6.11 5.54
CA ARG A 426 46.94 4.94 5.47
C ARG A 426 47.23 4.61 4.00
N HIS A 427 48.47 4.23 3.70
CA HIS A 427 48.90 3.96 2.33
C HIS A 427 48.55 2.55 1.85
N GLU A 428 48.58 1.56 2.75
CA GLU A 428 48.29 0.17 2.42
C GLU A 428 46.95 -0.29 3.01
N PRO A 429 46.20 -1.15 2.29
CA PRO A 429 45.01 -1.78 2.85
C PRO A 429 45.38 -2.82 3.93
N PRO A 430 44.47 -3.10 4.88
CA PRO A 430 44.71 -4.15 5.88
C PRO A 430 44.69 -5.55 5.26
N LYS A 431 45.60 -6.42 5.71
CA LYS A 431 45.64 -7.83 5.29
C LYS A 431 44.59 -8.65 6.04
N MET A 432 43.69 -9.25 5.28
CA MET A 432 42.54 -10.01 5.80
C MET A 432 42.65 -11.50 5.53
N GLY A 433 41.94 -12.28 6.35
CA GLY A 433 41.90 -13.74 6.29
C GLY A 433 40.98 -14.28 5.19
N ARG A 434 40.61 -15.57 5.32
CA ARG A 434 39.69 -16.23 4.39
C ARG A 434 38.38 -15.47 4.28
N TYR A 435 37.79 -15.04 5.38
CA TYR A 435 36.61 -14.18 5.36
C TYR A 435 36.96 -12.81 5.89
N ASN A 436 36.61 -11.77 5.13
CA ASN A 436 36.81 -10.38 5.54
C ASN A 436 35.70 -9.92 6.48
N PHE A 437 35.89 -8.76 7.14
CA PHE A 437 34.92 -8.25 8.10
C PHE A 437 33.55 -7.94 7.45
N ILE A 438 33.52 -7.56 6.17
CA ILE A 438 32.28 -7.27 5.41
C ILE A 438 31.47 -8.55 5.20
N GLU A 439 32.10 -9.63 4.76
CA GLU A 439 31.47 -10.94 4.56
C GLU A 439 30.93 -11.50 5.87
N LYS A 440 31.71 -11.40 6.96
CA LYS A 440 31.25 -11.82 8.30
C LYS A 440 30.07 -10.98 8.77
N PHE A 441 30.18 -9.65 8.64
CA PHE A 441 29.10 -8.74 9.02
C PHE A 441 27.81 -9.08 8.27
N LEU A 442 27.88 -9.23 6.93
CA LEU A 442 26.73 -9.59 6.10
C LEU A 442 26.13 -10.95 6.45
N TYR A 443 26.97 -11.96 6.72
CA TYR A 443 26.51 -13.29 7.10
C TYR A 443 25.70 -13.26 8.41
N TRP A 444 26.23 -12.61 9.45
CA TRP A 444 25.56 -12.52 10.75
C TRP A 444 24.38 -11.57 10.74
N ALA A 445 24.48 -10.44 10.02
CA ALA A 445 23.36 -9.52 9.83
C ALA A 445 22.19 -10.22 9.10
N ALA A 446 22.47 -10.98 8.03
CA ALA A 446 21.46 -11.78 7.35
C ALA A 446 20.89 -12.87 8.27
N GLY A 447 21.73 -13.58 9.03
CA GLY A 447 21.28 -14.59 10.00
C GLY A 447 20.30 -14.02 11.03
N TRP A 448 20.64 -12.87 11.62
CA TRP A 448 19.75 -12.14 12.52
C TRP A 448 18.45 -11.71 11.84
N GLY A 449 18.56 -11.09 10.66
CA GLY A 449 17.40 -10.64 9.89
C GLY A 449 16.44 -11.79 9.54
N ILE A 450 16.96 -12.96 9.17
CA ILE A 450 16.14 -14.15 8.88
C ILE A 450 15.39 -14.63 10.13
N ILE A 451 16.01 -14.63 11.31
CA ILE A 451 15.35 -15.02 12.55
C ILE A 451 14.19 -14.06 12.82
N MET A 452 14.46 -12.74 12.78
CA MET A 452 13.44 -11.71 13.02
C MET A 452 12.31 -11.78 12.00
N MET A 453 12.63 -11.87 10.71
CA MET A 453 11.67 -11.95 9.61
C MET A 453 10.87 -13.27 9.63
N GLY A 454 11.51 -14.38 9.99
CA GLY A 454 10.87 -15.69 10.12
C GLY A 454 9.85 -15.73 11.25
N VAL A 455 10.24 -15.30 12.46
CA VAL A 455 9.35 -15.24 13.62
C VAL A 455 8.19 -14.29 13.37
N THR A 456 8.48 -13.05 12.98
CA THR A 456 7.43 -12.05 12.73
C THR A 456 6.53 -12.42 11.55
N GLY A 457 7.08 -13.04 10.50
CA GLY A 457 6.32 -13.51 9.35
C GLY A 457 5.32 -14.62 9.72
N ILE A 458 5.72 -15.58 10.56
CA ILE A 458 4.82 -16.62 11.08
C ILE A 458 3.74 -16.00 11.96
N MET A 459 4.10 -15.05 12.83
CA MET A 459 3.14 -14.34 13.67
C MET A 459 2.08 -13.61 12.84
N LEU A 460 2.49 -12.93 11.76
CA LEU A 460 1.58 -12.21 10.87
C LEU A 460 0.73 -13.15 10.00
N TRP A 461 1.29 -14.28 9.55
CA TRP A 461 0.51 -15.30 8.84
C TRP A 461 -0.62 -15.86 9.71
N LYS A 462 -0.37 -16.05 11.01
CA LYS A 462 -1.37 -16.53 11.98
C LYS A 462 -1.83 -15.41 12.93
N ALA A 463 -1.98 -14.18 12.42
CA ALA A 463 -2.32 -13.02 13.24
C ALA A 463 -3.58 -13.19 14.13
N PRO A 464 -4.69 -13.81 13.66
CA PRO A 464 -5.83 -14.13 14.53
C PRO A 464 -5.45 -14.99 15.73
N PHE A 465 -4.71 -16.08 15.50
CA PHE A 465 -4.27 -16.98 16.56
C PHE A 465 -3.38 -16.26 17.58
N VAL A 466 -2.41 -15.47 17.10
CA VAL A 466 -1.50 -14.70 17.96
C VAL A 466 -2.27 -13.69 18.81
N ALA A 467 -3.23 -12.98 18.25
CA ALA A 467 -4.00 -11.99 19.00
C ALA A 467 -4.90 -12.63 20.07
N GLU A 468 -5.57 -13.75 19.75
CA GLU A 468 -6.47 -14.42 20.69
C GLU A 468 -5.74 -15.11 21.85
N HIS A 469 -4.65 -15.83 21.53
CA HIS A 469 -3.96 -16.71 22.51
C HIS A 469 -2.78 -16.04 23.20
N LEU A 470 -2.11 -15.07 22.56
CA LEU A 470 -0.94 -14.40 23.13
C LEU A 470 -1.29 -12.95 23.50
N SER A 471 -1.28 -12.04 22.52
CA SER A 471 -1.61 -10.63 22.74
C SER A 471 -1.85 -9.91 21.41
N PRO A 472 -2.88 -9.04 21.31
CA PRO A 472 -3.09 -8.17 20.15
C PRO A 472 -1.89 -7.28 19.83
N GLN A 473 -1.18 -6.81 20.88
CA GLN A 473 -0.02 -5.93 20.73
C GLN A 473 1.14 -6.63 20.02
N LEU A 474 1.29 -7.95 20.19
CA LEU A 474 2.34 -8.72 19.52
C LEU A 474 2.15 -8.74 18.00
N VAL A 475 0.92 -8.66 17.50
CA VAL A 475 0.66 -8.55 16.06
C VAL A 475 1.09 -7.18 15.54
N GLU A 476 0.82 -6.11 16.29
CA GLU A 476 1.28 -4.75 15.94
C GLU A 476 2.82 -4.67 15.95
N ILE A 477 3.47 -5.19 16.99
CA ILE A 477 4.93 -5.24 17.12
C ILE A 477 5.54 -6.07 15.98
N ALA A 478 4.99 -7.25 15.70
CA ALA A 478 5.46 -8.08 14.60
C ALA A 478 5.36 -7.34 13.26
N HIS A 479 4.28 -6.59 13.02
CA HIS A 479 4.14 -5.79 11.80
C HIS A 479 5.20 -4.68 11.70
N VAL A 480 5.46 -3.97 12.81
CA VAL A 480 6.50 -2.92 12.87
C VAL A 480 7.87 -3.51 12.54
N ILE A 481 8.27 -4.57 13.25
CA ILE A 481 9.58 -5.22 13.10
C ILE A 481 9.72 -5.78 11.68
N HIS A 482 8.75 -6.57 11.20
CA HIS A 482 8.80 -7.18 9.88
C HIS A 482 8.90 -6.14 8.77
N SER A 483 8.15 -5.03 8.89
CA SER A 483 8.17 -3.94 7.92
C SER A 483 9.51 -3.19 7.88
N HIS A 484 10.08 -2.86 9.04
CA HIS A 484 11.35 -2.12 9.12
C HIS A 484 12.54 -2.99 8.73
N GLU A 485 12.59 -4.23 9.23
CA GLU A 485 13.65 -5.18 8.90
C GLU A 485 13.63 -5.54 7.41
N ALA A 486 12.46 -5.66 6.78
CA ALA A 486 12.37 -5.87 5.33
C ALA A 486 13.03 -4.74 4.52
N VAL A 487 12.89 -3.48 4.96
CA VAL A 487 13.55 -2.33 4.31
C VAL A 487 15.04 -2.39 4.51
N LEU A 488 15.48 -2.59 5.75
CA LEU A 488 16.90 -2.71 6.09
C LEU A 488 17.56 -3.82 5.28
N ALA A 489 17.00 -5.03 5.29
CA ALA A 489 17.52 -6.18 4.55
C ALA A 489 17.53 -5.93 3.04
N THR A 490 16.48 -5.32 2.48
CA THR A 490 16.42 -4.98 1.05
C THR A 490 17.56 -4.06 0.64
N PHE A 491 17.74 -2.94 1.35
CA PHE A 491 18.77 -1.96 0.98
C PHE A 491 20.18 -2.43 1.35
N ALA A 492 20.35 -3.18 2.44
CA ALA A 492 21.62 -3.84 2.74
C ALA A 492 22.04 -4.82 1.65
N LEU A 493 21.10 -5.61 1.13
CA LEU A 493 21.41 -6.54 0.05
C LEU A 493 21.68 -5.81 -1.29
N LEU A 494 20.84 -4.85 -1.67
CA LEU A 494 20.98 -4.16 -2.96
C LEU A 494 22.17 -3.20 -3.01
N CYS A 495 22.45 -2.49 -1.92
CA CYS A 495 23.42 -1.41 -1.93
C CYS A 495 24.77 -1.82 -1.35
N PHE A 496 24.80 -2.79 -0.44
CA PHE A 496 26.04 -3.23 0.20
C PHE A 496 26.49 -4.59 -0.34
N HIS A 497 25.67 -5.63 -0.22
CA HIS A 497 26.05 -6.98 -0.69
C HIS A 497 26.29 -7.02 -2.20
N VAL A 498 25.33 -6.54 -3.01
CA VAL A 498 25.47 -6.54 -4.48
C VAL A 498 26.66 -5.67 -4.91
N TYR A 499 26.91 -4.56 -4.23
CA TYR A 499 28.09 -3.75 -4.53
C TYR A 499 29.40 -4.54 -4.32
N PHE A 500 29.62 -5.09 -3.12
CA PHE A 500 30.87 -5.80 -2.81
C PHE A 500 31.05 -7.13 -3.53
N ALA A 501 29.97 -7.74 -4.06
CA ALA A 501 30.04 -9.00 -4.78
C ALA A 501 30.01 -8.86 -6.31
N HIS A 502 29.35 -7.81 -6.84
CA HIS A 502 29.12 -7.63 -8.28
C HIS A 502 29.67 -6.32 -8.84
N LEU A 503 29.49 -5.19 -8.15
CA LEU A 503 29.71 -3.87 -8.76
C LEU A 503 31.03 -3.19 -8.39
N ARG A 504 31.77 -3.73 -7.42
CA ARG A 504 33.05 -3.15 -7.01
C ARG A 504 34.06 -3.28 -8.18
N PRO A 505 34.82 -2.21 -8.54
CA PRO A 505 35.63 -2.18 -9.75
C PRO A 505 36.65 -3.33 -9.91
N ASP A 506 37.16 -3.88 -8.80
CA ASP A 506 38.14 -4.97 -8.80
C ASP A 506 37.55 -6.36 -9.14
N VAL A 507 36.23 -6.53 -9.03
CA VAL A 507 35.53 -7.80 -9.28
C VAL A 507 34.43 -7.69 -10.36
N PHE A 508 34.26 -6.52 -10.98
CA PHE A 508 33.26 -6.31 -12.01
C PHE A 508 33.52 -7.23 -13.23
N PRO A 509 32.49 -7.88 -13.81
CA PRO A 509 31.05 -7.71 -13.54
C PRO A 509 30.52 -8.48 -12.33
N MET A 510 31.25 -9.49 -11.82
CA MET A 510 30.96 -10.18 -10.55
C MET A 510 32.04 -11.20 -10.16
N SER A 511 32.10 -11.50 -8.86
CA SER A 511 32.82 -12.69 -8.36
C SER A 511 32.16 -13.97 -8.90
N MET A 512 32.94 -14.90 -9.42
CA MET A 512 32.42 -16.18 -9.95
C MET A 512 32.21 -17.26 -8.89
N VAL A 513 32.50 -16.94 -7.62
CA VAL A 513 32.41 -17.89 -6.50
C VAL A 513 30.97 -18.41 -6.31
N TRP A 514 29.96 -17.56 -6.48
CA TRP A 514 28.56 -17.94 -6.24
C TRP A 514 27.95 -18.86 -7.30
N LEU A 515 28.51 -18.88 -8.52
CA LEU A 515 28.07 -19.77 -9.62
C LEU A 515 28.99 -20.99 -9.78
N THR A 516 30.30 -20.78 -9.79
CA THR A 516 31.29 -21.82 -10.14
C THR A 516 32.00 -22.40 -8.92
N GLY A 517 31.89 -21.74 -7.77
CA GLY A 517 32.64 -22.07 -6.57
C GLY A 517 34.13 -21.75 -6.63
N LYS A 518 34.61 -21.08 -7.69
CA LYS A 518 36.03 -20.73 -7.88
C LYS A 518 36.27 -19.24 -7.66
N ILE A 519 37.38 -18.92 -7.00
CA ILE A 519 37.89 -17.55 -6.81
C ILE A 519 39.14 -17.35 -7.68
N SER A 520 39.32 -16.17 -8.27
CA SER A 520 40.55 -15.84 -8.99
C SER A 520 41.68 -15.51 -8.01
N LEU A 521 42.93 -15.82 -8.36
CA LEU A 521 44.06 -15.47 -7.50
C LEU A 521 44.24 -13.94 -7.34
N LYS A 522 43.81 -13.15 -8.33
CA LYS A 522 43.79 -11.68 -8.27
C LYS A 522 42.86 -11.19 -7.16
N GLU A 523 41.61 -11.67 -7.17
CA GLU A 523 40.60 -11.37 -6.15
C GLU A 523 41.06 -11.84 -4.76
N MET A 524 41.64 -13.03 -4.69
CA MET A 524 42.17 -13.59 -3.45
C MET A 524 43.31 -12.75 -2.86
N LYS A 525 44.25 -12.27 -3.69
CA LYS A 525 45.35 -11.39 -3.25
C LYS A 525 44.83 -10.07 -2.68
N LEU A 526 43.87 -9.43 -3.35
CA LEU A 526 43.34 -8.13 -2.94
C LEU A 526 42.45 -8.19 -1.70
N ARG A 527 41.60 -9.20 -1.59
CA ARG A 527 40.54 -9.26 -0.56
C ARG A 527 40.84 -10.22 0.59
N HIS A 528 41.74 -11.18 0.34
CA HIS A 528 42.06 -12.28 1.25
C HIS A 528 43.57 -12.51 1.31
N ALA A 529 44.35 -11.42 1.45
CA ALA A 529 45.81 -11.43 1.35
C ALA A 529 46.47 -12.52 2.22
N LEU A 530 45.99 -12.75 3.44
CA LEU A 530 46.53 -13.79 4.33
C LEU A 530 46.20 -15.21 3.85
N GLU A 531 45.06 -15.39 3.17
CA GLU A 531 44.72 -16.68 2.54
C GLU A 531 45.57 -16.93 1.29
N TYR A 532 45.82 -15.88 0.50
CA TYR A 532 46.70 -15.94 -0.67
C TYR A 532 48.15 -16.28 -0.29
N GLU A 533 48.69 -15.63 0.75
CA GLU A 533 50.04 -15.90 1.27
C GLU A 533 50.17 -17.37 1.71
N ARG A 534 49.21 -17.89 2.49
CA ARG A 534 49.20 -19.32 2.88
C ARG A 534 49.14 -20.26 1.68
N HIS A 535 48.33 -19.94 0.68
CA HIS A 535 48.23 -20.75 -0.53
C HIS A 535 49.54 -20.74 -1.35
N ARG A 536 50.25 -19.62 -1.42
CA ARG A 536 51.58 -19.58 -2.06
C ARG A 536 52.61 -20.41 -1.29
N CYS A 537 52.65 -20.33 0.04
CA CYS A 537 53.57 -21.13 0.84
C CYS A 537 53.34 -22.64 0.63
N CYS A 538 52.09 -23.12 0.71
CA CYS A 538 51.78 -24.54 0.49
C CYS A 538 52.12 -25.06 -0.92
N LYS A 539 52.16 -24.17 -1.94
CA LYS A 539 52.58 -24.53 -3.30
C LYS A 539 54.10 -24.50 -3.51
N LEU A 540 54.84 -23.81 -2.66
CA LEU A 540 56.30 -23.77 -2.69
C LEU A 540 56.91 -24.97 -1.94
N ASP A 541 56.15 -25.56 -1.01
CA ASP A 541 56.52 -26.75 -0.24
C ASP A 541 56.06 -28.09 -0.89
N SER A 542 55.38 -28.03 -2.03
CA SER A 542 54.86 -29.18 -2.82
C SER A 542 55.52 -29.26 -4.19
#